data_AF-A0A1H9DSF2-F1
#
_entry.id   AF-A0A1H9DSF2-F1
#
_cell.length_a   1.000
_cell.length_b   1.000
_cell.length_c   1.000
_cell.angle_alpha   90.00
_cell.angle_beta   90.00
_cell.angle_gamma   90.00
#
_symmetry.space_group_name_H-M   'P 1'
#
loop_
_entity.id
_entity.type
_entity.pdbx_description
1 polymer ?
#
loop_
_entity_poly.entity_id
_entity_poly.type
_entity_poly.pdbx_seq_one_letter_code
_entity_poly.pdbx_strand_id
1 'polypeptide(L)'
;MKNFLVLSSIIVLFYNCKTLNKPQYTKETIEPSDTYTITKIDSLNAFYFVYCTKNKLTYKIISKKEPNKYNSKVEINKSYHFTLINFPDFSKNENPLTGFNPLVNCFMLDKNTEVCKEKNIVGLYTTKNLKGLSYLEGKEKQ
;
A
#
# COMPACT_ATOMS: atom_id res chain seq x y z
N MET A 1 18.61 -66.49 35.68
CA MET A 1 19.56 -66.27 34.57
C MET A 1 19.00 -65.19 33.66
N LYS A 2 19.82 -64.20 33.29
CA LYS A 2 19.71 -63.27 32.12
C LYS A 2 18.32 -62.62 31.90
N ASN A 3 18.10 -61.36 32.29
CA ASN A 3 18.49 -60.11 31.61
C ASN A 3 18.32 -60.10 30.08
N PHE A 4 17.86 -58.92 29.60
CA PHE A 4 17.98 -58.35 28.24
C PHE A 4 16.91 -58.80 27.21
N LEU A 5 16.32 -57.96 26.34
CA LEU A 5 16.60 -56.59 25.88
C LEU A 5 15.35 -56.02 25.18
N VAL A 6 15.08 -54.74 25.47
CA VAL A 6 14.58 -53.69 24.57
C VAL A 6 13.12 -53.76 24.13
N LEU A 7 12.33 -52.90 24.79
CA LEU A 7 11.10 -52.32 24.28
C LEU A 7 11.32 -51.75 22.86
N SER A 8 10.58 -52.27 21.90
CA SER A 8 10.35 -51.62 20.62
C SER A 8 9.58 -50.33 20.87
N SER A 9 10.30 -49.20 20.95
CA SER A 9 9.71 -47.87 20.92
C SER A 9 9.10 -47.63 19.54
N ILE A 10 7.79 -47.88 19.43
CA ILE A 10 6.97 -47.46 18.31
C ILE A 10 6.92 -45.93 18.34
N ILE A 11 7.86 -45.29 17.63
CA ILE A 11 7.85 -43.86 17.36
C ILE A 11 6.79 -43.65 16.27
N VAL A 12 5.57 -43.33 16.67
CA VAL A 12 4.52 -42.83 15.77
C VAL A 12 4.87 -41.38 15.44
N LEU A 13 5.55 -41.17 14.33
CA LEU A 13 5.73 -39.84 13.73
C LEU A 13 4.38 -39.37 13.16
N PHE A 14 3.59 -38.70 14.00
CA PHE A 14 2.49 -37.86 13.53
C PHE A 14 3.10 -36.65 12.80
N TYR A 15 3.32 -36.79 11.49
CA TYR A 15 3.49 -35.65 10.60
C TYR A 15 2.16 -34.90 10.53
N ASN A 16 1.95 -34.00 11.50
CA ASN A 16 1.01 -32.90 11.33
C ASN A 16 1.58 -31.97 10.27
N CYS A 17 1.36 -32.31 9.00
CA CYS A 17 1.44 -31.37 7.90
C CYS A 17 0.34 -30.33 8.14
N LYS A 18 0.67 -29.28 8.87
CA LYS A 18 -0.14 -28.05 8.85
C LYS A 18 -0.04 -27.54 7.41
N THR A 19 -1.07 -27.81 6.62
CA THR A 19 -1.34 -27.08 5.39
C THR A 19 -1.21 -25.60 5.76
N LEU A 20 -0.16 -24.96 5.25
CA LEU A 20 -0.07 -23.52 5.28
C LEU A 20 -1.26 -23.04 4.45
N ASN A 21 -2.33 -22.63 5.12
CA ASN A 21 -3.34 -21.82 4.49
C ASN A 21 -2.61 -20.59 3.97
N LYS A 22 -2.37 -20.54 2.65
CA LYS A 22 -2.00 -19.30 1.99
C LYS A 22 -3.05 -18.28 2.47
N PRO A 23 -2.67 -17.12 3.02
CA PRO A 23 -3.66 -16.13 3.36
C PRO A 23 -4.46 -15.86 2.08
N GLN A 24 -5.77 -16.16 2.14
CA GLN A 24 -6.71 -15.71 1.15
C GLN A 24 -6.57 -14.19 1.11
N TYR A 25 -5.93 -13.68 0.06
CA TYR A 25 -5.89 -12.27 -0.25
C TYR A 25 -7.33 -11.86 -0.55
N THR A 26 -8.01 -11.38 0.48
CA THR A 26 -9.40 -10.95 0.41
C THR A 26 -9.44 -9.51 0.90
N LYS A 27 -10.04 -8.67 0.06
CA LYS A 27 -10.43 -7.27 0.29
C LYS A 27 -9.29 -6.24 0.27
N GLU A 28 -9.60 -5.12 -0.37
CA GLU A 28 -8.86 -3.85 -0.35
C GLU A 28 -8.12 -3.70 0.98
N THR A 29 -6.78 -3.71 0.96
CA THR A 29 -6.00 -3.43 2.16
C THR A 29 -6.08 -1.92 2.39
N ILE A 30 -7.16 -1.51 3.02
CA ILE A 30 -7.33 -0.17 3.57
C ILE A 30 -6.48 -0.18 4.83
N GLU A 31 -5.33 0.49 4.78
CA GLU A 31 -4.61 0.79 6.01
C GLU A 31 -5.53 1.69 6.86
N PRO A 32 -5.69 1.40 8.18
CA PRO A 32 -6.47 2.26 9.05
C PRO A 32 -5.97 3.70 8.95
N SER A 33 -6.87 4.67 9.16
CA SER A 33 -6.49 6.08 9.15
C SER A 33 -5.36 6.30 10.17
N ASP A 34 -4.21 6.74 9.67
CA ASP A 34 -2.98 6.82 10.43
C ASP A 34 -2.29 8.16 10.19
N THR A 35 -1.42 8.55 11.12
CA THR A 35 -0.65 9.80 11.02
C THR A 35 0.58 9.61 10.14
N TYR A 36 0.68 10.41 9.08
CA TYR A 36 1.84 10.45 8.18
C TYR A 36 2.41 11.86 8.11
N THR A 37 3.74 11.98 8.15
CA THR A 37 4.43 13.27 7.95
C THR A 37 4.80 13.45 6.49
N ILE A 38 4.44 14.58 5.87
CA ILE A 38 4.82 14.88 4.49
C ILE A 38 6.31 15.21 4.43
N THR A 39 7.04 14.54 3.54
CA THR A 39 8.49 14.75 3.36
C THR A 39 8.84 15.38 2.04
N LYS A 40 8.02 15.18 0.99
CA LYS A 40 8.25 15.74 -0.34
C LYS A 40 6.93 15.88 -1.08
N ILE A 41 6.82 16.92 -1.92
CA ILE A 41 5.71 17.10 -2.84
C ILE A 41 6.30 17.40 -4.22
N ASP A 42 6.00 16.54 -5.19
CA ASP A 42 6.35 16.74 -6.60
C ASP A 42 5.08 16.85 -7.46
N SER A 43 5.26 17.22 -8.72
CA SER A 43 4.17 17.20 -9.70
C SER A 43 4.68 16.84 -11.09
N LEU A 44 3.87 16.09 -11.84
CA LEU A 44 4.09 15.80 -13.26
C LEU A 44 2.74 15.84 -13.97
N ASN A 45 2.66 16.56 -15.09
CA ASN A 45 1.44 16.70 -15.88
C ASN A 45 0.21 17.02 -15.01
N ALA A 46 -0.81 16.15 -15.03
CA ALA A 46 -2.06 16.29 -14.32
C ALA A 46 -2.03 15.71 -12.89
N PHE A 47 -0.87 15.37 -12.32
CA PHE A 47 -0.77 14.70 -11.02
C PHE A 47 0.20 15.38 -10.06
N TYR A 48 -0.12 15.29 -8.78
CA TYR A 48 0.79 15.50 -7.66
C TYR A 48 1.25 14.15 -7.11
N PHE A 49 2.50 14.12 -6.67
CA PHE A 49 3.09 13.00 -5.94
C PHE A 49 3.48 13.48 -4.56
N VAL A 50 2.75 13.01 -3.56
CA VAL A 50 2.95 13.41 -2.17
C VAL A 50 3.64 12.26 -1.45
N TYR A 51 4.88 12.50 -1.03
CA TYR A 51 5.65 11.55 -0.26
C TYR A 51 5.45 11.81 1.21
N CYS A 52 5.17 10.75 1.96
CA CYS A 52 4.97 10.84 3.39
C CYS A 52 5.61 9.66 4.12
N THR A 53 5.91 9.84 5.40
CA THR A 53 6.58 8.83 6.21
C THR A 53 5.78 8.46 7.45
N LYS A 54 5.82 7.17 7.79
CA LYS A 54 5.32 6.58 9.03
C LYS A 54 6.26 5.46 9.43
N ASN A 55 6.68 5.39 10.70
CA ASN A 55 7.56 4.32 11.20
C ASN A 55 8.84 4.09 10.37
N LYS A 56 9.49 5.18 9.90
CA LYS A 56 10.67 5.16 9.00
C LYS A 56 10.43 4.57 7.60
N LEU A 57 9.20 4.23 7.28
CA LEU A 57 8.79 3.81 5.96
C LEU A 57 8.30 5.01 5.15
N THR A 58 8.61 5.04 3.86
CA THR A 58 8.18 6.10 2.94
C THR A 58 7.09 5.58 2.00
N TYR A 59 6.03 6.35 1.88
CA TYR A 59 4.85 6.06 1.08
C TYR A 59 4.70 7.16 0.04
N LYS A 60 4.19 6.81 -1.14
CA LYS A 60 3.93 7.76 -2.23
C LYS A 60 2.44 7.77 -2.53
N ILE A 61 1.81 8.92 -2.34
CA ILE A 61 0.39 9.16 -2.65
C ILE A 61 0.30 9.88 -3.99
N ILE A 62 -0.51 9.34 -4.90
CA ILE A 62 -0.88 10.01 -6.15
C ILE A 62 -2.19 10.75 -5.94
N SER A 63 -2.23 12.03 -6.34
CA SER A 63 -3.47 12.80 -6.38
C SER A 63 -3.55 13.59 -7.68
N LYS A 64 -4.68 13.50 -8.38
CA LYS A 64 -4.91 14.25 -9.61
C LYS A 64 -5.04 15.74 -9.27
N LYS A 65 -4.44 16.59 -10.12
CA LYS A 65 -4.58 18.05 -10.03
C LYS A 65 -6.05 18.40 -10.28
N GLU A 66 -6.64 19.11 -9.34
CA GLU A 66 -7.99 19.65 -9.42
C GLU A 66 -7.96 21.16 -9.17
N PRO A 67 -8.94 21.91 -9.71
CA PRO A 67 -9.11 23.32 -9.36
C PRO A 67 -9.18 23.46 -7.83
N ASN A 68 -8.39 24.37 -7.28
CA ASN A 68 -8.20 24.50 -5.85
C ASN A 68 -9.49 25.04 -5.21
N LYS A 69 -10.38 24.13 -4.76
CA LYS A 69 -11.67 24.46 -4.13
C LYS A 69 -11.59 24.46 -2.60
N TYR A 70 -10.44 24.11 -2.03
CA TYR A 70 -10.27 23.89 -0.61
C TYR A 70 -9.03 24.64 -0.09
N ASN A 71 -9.15 25.28 1.07
CA ASN A 71 -8.11 26.18 1.60
C ASN A 71 -7.00 25.47 2.38
N SER A 72 -7.21 24.22 2.80
CA SER A 72 -6.27 23.48 3.66
C SER A 72 -5.30 22.67 2.81
N LYS A 73 -4.20 23.29 2.35
CA LYS A 73 -3.16 22.61 1.58
C LYS A 73 -2.26 21.75 2.50
N VAL A 74 -1.84 20.58 2.03
CA VAL A 74 -0.78 19.81 2.71
C VAL A 74 0.56 20.53 2.58
N GLU A 75 1.32 20.52 3.66
CA GLU A 75 2.62 21.18 3.77
C GLU A 75 3.72 20.17 4.13
N ILE A 76 4.92 20.41 3.61
CA ILE A 76 6.11 19.63 3.96
C ILE A 76 6.39 19.78 5.46
N ASN A 77 6.83 18.70 6.11
CA ASN A 77 7.07 18.58 7.55
C ASN A 77 5.83 18.69 8.45
N LYS A 78 4.62 18.71 7.89
CA LYS A 78 3.36 18.59 8.64
C LYS A 78 2.83 17.17 8.60
N SER A 79 2.06 16.82 9.63
CA SER A 79 1.46 15.50 9.78
C SER A 79 -0.04 15.54 9.52
N TYR A 80 -0.55 14.51 8.85
CA TYR A 80 -1.96 14.39 8.46
C TYR A 80 -2.45 12.96 8.67
N HIS A 81 -3.76 12.83 8.90
CA HIS A 81 -4.40 11.54 8.98
C HIS A 81 -4.83 11.08 7.59
N PHE A 82 -4.22 10.01 7.10
CA PHE A 82 -4.57 9.43 5.81
C PHE A 82 -5.02 7.99 5.95
N THR A 83 -6.11 7.68 5.27
CA THR A 83 -6.49 6.32 4.93
C THR A 83 -5.85 6.00 3.57
N LEU A 84 -4.76 5.23 3.57
CA LEU A 84 -4.05 4.86 2.35
C LEU A 84 -4.70 3.65 1.66
N ILE A 85 -4.89 3.77 0.36
CA ILE A 85 -5.45 2.73 -0.50
C ILE A 85 -4.40 2.37 -1.54
N ASN A 86 -4.04 1.09 -1.66
CA ASN A 86 -3.08 0.62 -2.66
C ASN A 86 -3.50 1.05 -4.07
N PHE A 87 -2.52 1.49 -4.87
CA PHE A 87 -2.75 1.94 -6.24
C PHE A 87 -1.71 1.36 -7.21
N PRO A 88 -2.14 0.78 -8.35
CA PRO A 88 -3.54 0.59 -8.76
C PRO A 88 -4.26 -0.49 -7.92
N ASP A 89 -5.58 -0.37 -7.80
CA ASP A 89 -6.41 -1.32 -7.08
C ASP A 89 -6.58 -2.61 -7.89
N PHE A 90 -5.78 -3.63 -7.58
CA PHE A 90 -5.82 -4.93 -8.26
C PHE A 90 -7.04 -5.78 -7.91
N SER A 91 -7.83 -5.39 -6.89
CA SER A 91 -9.03 -6.16 -6.51
C SER A 91 -10.19 -5.93 -7.50
N LYS A 92 -10.17 -4.77 -8.17
CA LYS A 92 -11.02 -4.45 -9.31
C LYS A 92 -10.20 -4.74 -10.57
N ASN A 93 -10.30 -5.96 -11.12
CA ASN A 93 -9.58 -6.42 -12.32
C ASN A 93 -9.96 -5.66 -13.62
N GLU A 94 -10.20 -4.36 -13.54
CA GLU A 94 -10.49 -3.46 -14.63
C GLU A 94 -9.46 -2.33 -14.61
N ASN A 95 -8.20 -2.63 -14.93
CA ASN A 95 -7.31 -1.61 -15.50
C ASN A 95 -6.76 -2.10 -16.84
N PRO A 96 -7.11 -1.45 -17.97
CA PRO A 96 -6.74 -1.92 -19.31
C PRO A 96 -5.26 -1.80 -19.68
N LEU A 97 -4.36 -1.18 -18.88
CA LEU A 97 -2.96 -0.95 -19.32
C LEU A 97 -1.92 -0.99 -18.17
N THR A 98 -1.57 -2.19 -17.70
CA THR A 98 -0.44 -2.51 -16.78
C THR A 98 -0.75 -2.46 -15.28
N GLY A 99 -0.77 -3.65 -14.68
CA GLY A 99 -0.51 -3.82 -13.26
C GLY A 99 0.99 -3.90 -12.99
N PHE A 100 1.38 -3.86 -11.70
CA PHE A 100 2.74 -4.19 -11.27
C PHE A 100 3.02 -5.66 -11.60
N ASN A 101 3.38 -5.92 -12.85
CA ASN A 101 4.07 -7.14 -13.21
C ASN A 101 5.43 -7.08 -12.48
N PRO A 102 5.87 -8.13 -11.78
CA PRO A 102 7.21 -8.16 -11.18
C PRO A 102 8.35 -7.87 -12.18
N LEU A 103 8.08 -7.97 -13.49
CA LEU A 103 8.98 -7.62 -14.59
C LEU A 103 8.81 -6.17 -15.11
N VAL A 104 7.72 -5.49 -14.78
CA VAL A 104 7.40 -4.13 -15.27
C VAL A 104 7.40 -3.16 -14.10
N ASN A 105 8.43 -2.31 -14.06
CA ASN A 105 8.65 -1.37 -12.96
C ASN A 105 7.79 -0.11 -13.05
N CYS A 106 7.14 0.15 -14.19
CA CYS A 106 6.44 1.40 -14.45
C CYS A 106 5.05 1.16 -15.02
N PHE A 107 4.13 2.08 -14.80
CA PHE A 107 2.79 2.02 -15.39
C PHE A 107 2.26 3.42 -15.69
N MET A 108 1.30 3.48 -16.61
CA MET A 108 0.71 4.73 -17.08
C MET A 108 -0.47 5.14 -16.20
N LEU A 109 -0.43 6.37 -15.66
CA LEU A 109 -1.54 7.02 -14.95
C LEU A 109 -2.57 7.62 -15.91
N ASP A 110 -2.07 8.15 -17.03
CA ASP A 110 -2.83 8.63 -18.16
C ASP A 110 -1.99 8.51 -19.45
N LYS A 111 -2.44 9.09 -20.56
CA LYS A 111 -1.75 9.00 -21.86
C LYS A 111 -0.31 9.51 -21.85
N ASN A 112 0.03 10.44 -20.94
CA ASN A 112 1.29 11.17 -20.97
C ASN A 112 2.09 11.06 -19.66
N THR A 113 1.57 10.35 -18.65
CA THR A 113 2.15 10.30 -17.30
C THR A 113 2.44 8.88 -16.90
N GLU A 114 3.73 8.54 -16.90
CA GLU A 114 4.24 7.28 -16.37
C GLU A 114 4.66 7.45 -14.91
N VAL A 115 4.47 6.41 -14.11
CA VAL A 115 5.03 6.32 -12.76
C VAL A 115 5.76 5.00 -12.59
N CYS A 116 6.98 5.08 -12.06
CA CYS A 116 7.82 3.92 -11.80
C CYS A 116 7.93 3.61 -10.31
N LYS A 117 8.23 2.35 -10.00
CA LYS A 117 8.67 1.91 -8.69
C LYS A 117 9.98 2.63 -8.34
N GLU A 118 9.99 3.24 -7.17
CA GLU A 118 11.16 3.91 -6.62
C GLU A 118 11.81 3.05 -5.52
N LYS A 119 13.14 3.14 -5.39
CA LYS A 119 13.85 2.49 -4.29
C LYS A 119 13.42 3.14 -2.96
N ASN A 120 13.30 2.33 -1.90
CA ASN A 120 12.93 2.76 -0.55
C ASN A 120 11.53 3.37 -0.39
N ILE A 121 10.66 3.20 -1.38
CA ILE A 121 9.23 3.50 -1.28
C ILE A 121 8.47 2.19 -1.09
N VAL A 122 7.66 2.11 -0.04
CA VAL A 122 6.89 0.89 0.30
C VAL A 122 5.93 0.51 -0.81
N GLY A 123 5.25 1.52 -1.36
CA GLY A 123 4.25 1.31 -2.38
C GLY A 123 3.69 2.63 -2.87
N LEU A 124 2.77 2.49 -3.82
CA LEU A 124 2.07 3.59 -4.43
C LEU A 124 0.61 3.54 -3.99
N TYR A 125 0.10 4.69 -3.59
CA TYR A 125 -1.17 4.79 -2.89
C TYR A 125 -2.01 5.92 -3.46
N THR A 126 -3.30 5.86 -3.17
CA THR A 126 -4.23 6.98 -3.25
C THR A 126 -4.93 7.14 -1.91
N THR A 127 -5.65 8.24 -1.70
CA THR A 127 -6.44 8.47 -0.50
C THR A 127 -7.61 9.39 -0.78
N LYS A 128 -8.74 9.18 -0.09
CA LYS A 128 -9.90 10.08 -0.15
C LYS A 128 -9.68 11.35 0.67
N ASN A 129 -8.68 11.37 1.56
CA ASN A 129 -8.35 12.50 2.41
C ASN A 129 -7.55 13.59 1.69
N LEU A 130 -7.25 13.41 0.39
CA LEU A 130 -6.45 14.34 -0.40
C LEU A 130 -7.04 14.52 -1.81
N LYS A 131 -7.43 15.74 -2.16
CA LYS A 131 -7.79 16.14 -3.53
C LYS A 131 -6.81 17.18 -4.05
N GLY A 132 -6.03 16.84 -5.07
CA GLY A 132 -4.87 17.63 -5.45
C GLY A 132 -3.87 17.70 -4.29
N LEU A 133 -3.67 18.90 -3.73
CA LEU A 133 -2.89 19.10 -2.51
C LEU A 133 -3.76 19.50 -1.32
N SER A 134 -5.09 19.48 -1.46
CA SER A 134 -6.00 19.88 -0.41
C SER A 134 -6.33 18.72 0.51
N TYR A 135 -6.02 18.88 1.79
CA TYR A 135 -6.39 17.96 2.85
C TYR A 135 -7.88 18.06 3.17
N LEU A 136 -8.56 16.92 3.17
CA LEU A 136 -9.97 16.79 3.50
C LEU A 136 -10.08 16.17 4.89
N GLU A 137 -10.08 17.02 5.91
CA GLU A 137 -10.30 16.62 7.30
C GLU A 137 -11.76 16.19 7.50
N GLY A 138 -11.98 14.94 7.92
CA GLY A 138 -13.28 14.47 8.42
C GLY A 138 -14.50 14.55 7.48
N LYS A 139 -14.34 14.92 6.20
CA LYS A 139 -15.46 15.06 5.25
C LYS A 139 -15.85 13.74 4.59
N GLU A 140 -15.91 12.65 5.34
CA GLU A 140 -16.47 11.38 4.87
C GLU A 140 -18.00 11.29 5.00
N LYS A 141 -18.70 12.37 5.41
CA LYS A 141 -20.17 12.40 5.37
C LYS A 141 -20.71 13.77 4.99
N GLN A 142 -21.28 13.84 3.78
CA GLN A 142 -22.59 14.45 3.51
C GLN A 142 -23.14 13.87 2.21
#